data_AF-A0A8B6EFR9-F1
#
_entry.id   AF-A0A8B6EFR9-F1
#
_cell.length_a   1.000
_cell.length_b   1.000
_cell.length_c   1.000
_cell.angle_alpha   90.00
_cell.angle_beta   90.00
_cell.angle_gamma   90.00
#
_symmetry.space_group_name_H-M   'P 1'
#
loop_
_entity.id
_entity.type
_entity.pdbx_description
1 polymer ?
#
loop_
_entity_poly.entity_id
_entity_poly.type
_entity_poly.pdbx_seq_one_letter_code
_entity_poly.pdbx_strand_id
1 'polypeptide(L)'
;MAETVLVSRPSGPIKYLSSSSTCKSIPFVSNQGQGSLSKSGKTSSARLASLRVTLRKRGFSEGATKHLTKSVRDFTRIVYDAKWSIFTDWCSKREIDPFQVTVQQLAHFLVFLFES
;
A
#
# COMPACT_ATOMS: atom_id res chain seq x y z
N MET A 1 40.50 23.83 38.71
CA MET A 1 39.10 24.30 38.61
C MET A 1 38.66 23.99 37.19
N ALA A 2 37.73 23.05 36.99
CA ALA A 2 37.34 22.56 35.67
C ALA A 2 35.91 23.03 35.35
N GLU A 3 35.75 23.77 34.26
CA GLU A 3 34.45 24.25 33.77
C GLU A 3 33.73 23.15 32.98
N THR A 4 32.44 22.98 33.24
CA THR A 4 31.56 22.07 32.51
C THR A 4 30.70 22.88 31.56
N VAL A 5 30.91 22.69 30.25
CA VAL A 5 30.08 23.31 29.20
C VAL A 5 28.93 22.36 28.88
N LEU A 6 27.72 22.70 29.33
CA LEU A 6 26.48 21.98 29.01
C LEU A 6 25.90 22.49 27.69
N VAL A 7 25.82 21.64 26.67
CA VAL A 7 25.10 21.95 25.41
C VAL A 7 23.63 21.51 25.56
N SER A 8 22.73 22.49 25.60
CA SER A 8 21.28 22.30 25.61
C SER A 8 20.77 21.70 24.29
N ARG A 9 19.93 20.66 24.38
CA ARG A 9 19.20 20.09 23.23
C ARG A 9 17.94 20.91 22.96
N PRO A 10 17.65 21.33 21.72
CA PRO A 10 16.38 21.99 21.41
C PRO A 10 15.23 20.97 21.45
N SER A 11 14.33 21.14 22.42
CA SER A 11 12.99 20.57 22.42
C SER A 11 12.09 21.49 21.58
N GLY A 12 11.73 21.04 20.38
CA GLY A 12 10.80 21.72 19.50
C GLY A 12 9.77 20.73 18.95
N PRO A 13 8.48 21.07 18.85
CA PRO A 13 7.47 20.20 18.28
C PRO A 13 7.72 20.05 16.77
N ILE A 14 8.00 18.83 16.33
CA ILE A 14 8.06 18.51 14.91
C ILE A 14 6.63 18.61 14.37
N LYS A 15 6.37 19.67 13.59
CA LYS A 15 5.15 19.81 12.79
C LYS A 15 5.22 18.83 11.62
N TYR A 16 4.90 17.56 11.86
CA TYR A 16 4.47 16.69 10.77
C TYR A 16 3.08 17.16 10.35
N LEU A 17 3.00 17.80 9.17
CA LEU A 17 1.74 18.13 8.53
C LEU A 17 1.03 16.81 8.17
N SER A 18 0.14 16.37 9.05
CA SER A 18 -0.91 15.40 8.77
C SER A 18 -1.89 16.04 7.80
N SER A 19 -1.77 15.71 6.50
CA SER A 19 -2.83 15.97 5.54
C SER A 19 -4.00 15.04 5.81
N SER A 20 -4.89 15.52 6.69
CA SER A 20 -6.28 15.08 6.82
C SER A 20 -6.94 15.02 5.44
N SER A 21 -7.32 13.82 4.99
CA SER A 21 -8.42 13.66 4.03
C SER A 21 -9.61 13.09 4.78
N THR A 22 -10.60 13.94 4.97
CA THR A 22 -11.83 13.81 5.73
C THR A 22 -12.58 12.51 5.44
N CYS A 23 -12.72 11.63 6.42
CA CYS A 23 -13.80 10.64 6.43
C CYS A 23 -15.08 11.38 6.82
N LYS A 24 -15.93 11.71 5.84
CA LYS A 24 -17.32 12.13 6.14
C LYS A 24 -18.00 10.96 6.84
N SER A 25 -18.25 11.13 8.13
CA SER A 25 -19.08 10.28 8.97
C SER A 25 -20.49 10.21 8.41
N ILE A 26 -20.91 9.03 7.97
CA ILE A 26 -22.33 8.69 7.86
C ILE A 26 -22.74 8.22 9.26
N PRO A 27 -23.78 8.80 9.89
CA PRO A 27 -24.26 8.30 11.17
C PRO A 27 -24.97 6.96 10.94
N PHE A 28 -24.30 5.86 11.27
CA PHE A 28 -24.96 4.57 11.38
C PHE A 28 -25.59 4.47 12.76
N VAL A 29 -26.89 4.77 12.79
CA VAL A 29 -27.76 4.51 13.94
C VAL A 29 -27.70 3.02 14.26
N SER A 30 -27.29 2.71 15.49
CA SER A 30 -27.32 1.38 16.05
C SER A 30 -28.76 0.90 16.16
N ASN A 31 -29.10 -0.20 15.49
CA ASN A 31 -30.18 -1.06 15.93
C ASN A 31 -29.72 -2.51 15.84
N GLN A 32 -29.81 -3.22 16.96
CA GLN A 32 -29.52 -4.65 17.07
C GLN A 32 -30.37 -5.44 16.07
N GLY A 33 -29.73 -6.37 15.37
CA GLY A 33 -30.39 -7.31 14.47
C GLY A 33 -29.42 -8.42 14.04
N GLN A 34 -29.58 -9.57 14.66
CA GLN A 34 -28.94 -10.86 14.39
C GLN A 34 -29.05 -11.27 12.91
N GLY A 35 -27.93 -11.64 12.25
CA GLY A 35 -28.02 -12.19 10.88
C GLY A 35 -26.72 -12.36 10.11
N SER A 36 -26.18 -13.58 10.14
CA SER A 36 -25.25 -14.19 9.18
C SER A 36 -23.87 -13.52 8.95
N LEU A 37 -22.80 -14.26 9.25
CA LEU A 37 -21.47 -14.02 8.69
C LEU A 37 -21.55 -14.28 7.17
N SER A 38 -21.94 -13.26 6.40
CA SER A 38 -21.78 -13.26 4.96
C SER A 38 -20.28 -13.31 4.66
N LYS A 39 -19.82 -14.53 4.37
CA LYS A 39 -18.46 -14.79 3.92
C LYS A 39 -18.33 -14.16 2.54
N SER A 40 -18.08 -12.85 2.51
CA SER A 40 -17.75 -12.11 1.30
C SER A 40 -16.52 -12.77 0.70
N GLY A 41 -16.75 -13.59 -0.32
CA GLY A 41 -15.70 -14.17 -1.14
C GLY A 41 -15.01 -13.03 -1.88
N LYS A 42 -14.06 -12.38 -1.21
CA LYS A 42 -13.21 -11.35 -1.79
C LYS A 42 -12.44 -12.01 -2.93
N THR A 43 -12.89 -11.79 -4.16
CA THR A 43 -12.16 -12.18 -5.36
C THR A 43 -10.74 -11.64 -5.22
N SER A 44 -9.73 -12.50 -5.28
CA SER A 44 -8.35 -12.03 -5.19
C SER A 44 -8.05 -11.24 -6.46
N SER A 45 -7.55 -10.01 -6.35
CA SER A 45 -7.14 -9.31 -7.55
C SER A 45 -5.96 -9.98 -8.24
N ALA A 46 -5.82 -9.79 -9.56
CA ALA A 46 -4.71 -10.31 -10.34
C ALA A 46 -3.36 -9.87 -9.74
N ARG A 47 -3.25 -8.59 -9.33
CA ARG A 47 -2.08 -8.06 -8.61
C ARG A 47 -1.76 -8.87 -7.35
N LEU A 48 -2.76 -9.11 -6.50
CA LEU A 48 -2.57 -9.88 -5.26
C LEU A 48 -2.24 -11.34 -5.55
N ALA A 49 -2.81 -11.93 -6.61
CA ALA A 49 -2.48 -13.29 -7.03
C ALA A 49 -1.01 -13.40 -7.45
N SER A 50 -0.53 -12.49 -8.31
CA SER A 50 0.87 -12.45 -8.72
C SER A 50 1.80 -12.20 -7.52
N LEU A 51 1.42 -11.29 -6.61
CA LEU A 51 2.18 -11.05 -5.38
C LEU A 51 2.25 -12.31 -4.50
N ARG A 52 1.16 -13.08 -4.36
CA ARG A 52 1.18 -14.36 -3.62
C ARG A 52 2.17 -15.35 -4.24
N VAL A 53 2.18 -15.47 -5.56
CA VAL A 53 3.11 -16.35 -6.27
C VAL A 53 4.55 -15.91 -6.02
N THR A 54 4.85 -14.62 -6.15
CA THR A 54 6.19 -14.07 -5.91
C THR A 54 6.65 -14.26 -4.47
N LEU A 55 5.79 -14.01 -3.49
CA LEU A 55 6.12 -14.21 -2.06
C LEU A 55 6.38 -15.69 -1.75
N ARG A 56 5.59 -16.61 -2.29
CA ARG A 56 5.84 -18.06 -2.15
C ARG A 56 7.17 -18.46 -2.77
N LYS A 57 7.48 -17.97 -3.98
CA LYS A 57 8.78 -18.21 -4.64
C LYS A 57 9.96 -17.67 -3.83
N ARG A 58 9.77 -16.59 -3.06
CA ARG A 58 10.77 -16.02 -2.15
C ARG A 58 10.87 -16.74 -0.80
N GLY A 59 10.12 -17.83 -0.59
CA GLY A 59 10.19 -18.63 0.64
C GLY A 59 9.36 -18.12 1.81
N PHE A 60 8.44 -17.17 1.58
CA PHE A 60 7.54 -16.72 2.64
C PHE A 60 6.51 -17.78 3.01
N SER A 61 6.18 -17.88 4.30
CA SER A 61 5.14 -18.80 4.78
C SER A 61 3.76 -18.44 4.22
N GLU A 62 2.87 -19.44 4.15
CA GLU A 62 1.51 -19.23 3.66
C GLU A 62 0.74 -18.21 4.52
N GLY A 63 0.91 -18.26 5.85
CA GLY A 63 0.33 -17.30 6.77
C GLY A 63 0.77 -15.87 6.45
N ALA A 64 2.07 -15.62 6.33
CA ALA A 64 2.62 -14.31 5.99
C ALA A 64 2.08 -13.82 4.63
N THR A 65 2.09 -14.68 3.62
CA THR A 65 1.58 -14.40 2.28
C THR A 65 0.08 -14.03 2.30
N LYS A 66 -0.72 -14.75 3.09
CA LYS A 66 -2.16 -14.50 3.24
C LYS A 66 -2.43 -13.17 3.95
N HIS A 67 -1.65 -12.81 4.96
CA HIS A 67 -1.79 -11.53 5.66
C HIS A 67 -1.42 -10.36 4.77
N LEU A 68 -0.27 -10.43 4.08
CA LEU A 68 0.19 -9.40 3.15
C LEU A 68 -0.80 -9.16 2.01
N THR A 69 -1.52 -10.20 1.59
CA THR A 69 -2.47 -10.10 0.47
C THR A 69 -3.93 -9.91 0.88
N LYS A 70 -4.24 -9.86 2.18
CA LYS A 70 -5.60 -9.59 2.69
C LYS A 70 -5.90 -8.11 2.90
N SER A 71 -4.87 -7.28 3.05
CA SER A 71 -4.98 -5.94 3.65
C SER A 71 -5.22 -4.83 2.61
N VAL A 72 -6.35 -4.85 1.90
CA VAL A 72 -6.76 -3.71 1.06
C VAL A 72 -8.27 -3.53 1.14
N ARG A 73 -8.73 -2.30 1.44
CA ARG A 73 -10.14 -1.89 1.41
C ARG A 73 -10.67 -1.96 -0.02
N ASP A 74 -11.91 -2.39 -0.23
CA ASP A 74 -12.39 -2.76 -1.58
C ASP A 74 -12.30 -1.64 -2.62
N PHE A 75 -12.59 -0.39 -2.23
CA PHE A 75 -12.47 0.76 -3.14
C PHE A 75 -11.02 1.13 -3.47
N THR A 76 -10.11 1.02 -2.51
CA THR A 76 -8.68 1.26 -2.79
C THR A 76 -8.11 0.14 -3.65
N ARG A 77 -8.57 -1.10 -3.47
CA ARG A 77 -8.17 -2.25 -4.28
C ARG A 77 -8.39 -2.02 -5.77
N ILE A 78 -9.56 -1.49 -6.17
CA ILE A 78 -9.88 -1.20 -7.58
C ILE A 78 -8.86 -0.20 -8.17
N VAL A 79 -8.58 0.89 -7.46
CA VAL A 79 -7.61 1.90 -7.90
C VAL A 79 -6.21 1.31 -8.01
N TYR A 80 -5.78 0.53 -7.02
CA TYR A 80 -4.47 -0.13 -7.05
C TYR A 80 -4.37 -1.16 -8.17
N ASP A 81 -5.42 -1.92 -8.46
CA ASP A 81 -5.42 -2.91 -9.53
C ASP A 81 -5.37 -2.23 -10.91
N ALA A 82 -6.11 -1.13 -11.11
CA ALA A 82 -6.07 -0.35 -12.34
C ALA A 82 -4.68 0.26 -12.56
N LYS A 83 -4.10 0.91 -11.53
CA LYS A 83 -2.74 1.47 -11.61
C LYS A 83 -1.68 0.39 -11.81
N TRP A 84 -1.83 -0.77 -11.18
CA TRP A 84 -0.94 -1.90 -11.37
C TRP A 84 -1.03 -2.46 -12.78
N SER A 85 -2.21 -2.52 -13.40
CA SER A 85 -2.35 -2.95 -14.79
C SER A 85 -1.57 -2.05 -15.75
N ILE A 86 -1.66 -0.73 -15.57
CA ILE A 86 -0.90 0.24 -16.36
C ILE A 86 0.60 0.04 -16.16
N PHE A 87 1.02 -0.17 -14.91
CA PHE A 87 2.42 -0.44 -14.58
C PHE A 87 2.93 -1.73 -15.24
N THR A 88 2.19 -2.84 -15.14
CA THR A 88 2.59 -4.10 -15.75
C THR A 88 2.65 -4.02 -17.27
N ASP A 89 1.75 -3.28 -17.91
CA ASP A 89 1.78 -3.03 -19.35
C ASP A 89 3.02 -2.19 -19.74
N TRP A 90 3.29 -1.13 -18.99
CA TRP A 90 4.48 -0.28 -19.19
C TRP A 90 5.78 -1.06 -19.02
N CYS A 91 5.85 -1.94 -18.01
CA CYS A 91 6.97 -2.86 -17.78
C CYS A 91 7.12 -3.88 -18.91
N SER A 92 6.02 -4.48 -19.37
CA SER A 92 6.03 -5.51 -20.43
C SER A 92 6.57 -4.94 -21.75
N LYS A 93 6.19 -3.71 -22.10
CA LYS A 93 6.70 -2.99 -23.28
C LYS A 93 8.21 -2.71 -23.25
N ARG A 94 8.85 -2.82 -22.09
CA ARG A 94 10.27 -2.52 -21.86
C ARG A 94 11.06 -3.73 -21.36
N GLU A 95 10.45 -4.92 -21.36
CA GLU A 95 11.05 -6.17 -20.88
C GLU A 95 11.53 -6.08 -19.42
N ILE A 96 10.85 -5.28 -18.59
CA ILE A 96 11.14 -5.12 -17.16
C ILE A 96 10.26 -6.07 -16.36
N ASP A 97 10.83 -6.82 -15.41
CA ASP A 97 10.04 -7.59 -14.44
C ASP A 97 9.37 -6.64 -13.43
N PRO A 98 8.03 -6.56 -13.37
CA PRO A 98 7.31 -5.68 -12.45
C PRO A 98 7.56 -5.99 -10.96
N PHE A 99 8.14 -7.14 -10.61
CA PHE A 99 8.52 -7.49 -9.24
C PHE A 99 10.00 -7.23 -8.91
N GLN A 100 10.81 -6.82 -9.89
CA GLN A 100 12.26 -6.60 -9.76
C GLN A 100 12.68 -5.28 -10.43
N VAL A 101 11.94 -4.21 -10.13
CA VAL A 101 12.15 -2.90 -10.74
C VAL A 101 13.16 -2.08 -9.93
N THR A 102 14.10 -1.43 -10.60
CA THR A 102 15.04 -0.50 -9.95
C THR A 102 14.36 0.82 -9.61
N VAL A 103 14.91 1.58 -8.66
CA VAL A 103 14.38 2.90 -8.28
C VAL A 103 14.34 3.85 -9.48
N GLN A 104 15.34 3.78 -10.37
CA GLN A 104 15.41 4.59 -11.57
C GLN A 104 14.29 4.23 -12.57
N GLN A 105 14.06 2.94 -12.82
CA GLN A 105 12.96 2.48 -13.67
C GLN A 105 11.59 2.90 -13.12
N LEU A 106 11.42 2.83 -11.79
CA LEU A 106 10.20 3.29 -11.15
C LEU A 106 10.01 4.81 -11.30
N ALA A 107 11.08 5.61 -11.18
CA ALA A 107 11.02 7.05 -11.43
C ALA A 107 10.61 7.36 -12.88
N HIS A 108 11.15 6.65 -13.87
CA HIS A 108 10.74 6.79 -15.27
C HIS A 108 9.26 6.43 -15.48
N PHE A 109 8.76 5.39 -14.81
CA PHE A 109 7.34 5.06 -14.84
C PHE A 109 6.48 6.19 -14.24
N LEU A 110 6.89 6.77 -13.12
CA LEU A 110 6.17 7.87 -12.50
C LEU A 110 6.10 9.08 -13.44
N VAL A 111 7.20 9.44 -14.11
CA VAL A 111 7.20 10.50 -15.14
C VAL A 111 6.22 10.18 -16.26
N PHE A 112 6.26 8.95 -16.80
CA PHE A 112 5.32 8.49 -17.83
C PHE A 112 3.84 8.66 -17.42
N LEU A 113 3.50 8.43 -16.15
CA LEU A 113 2.13 8.61 -15.65
C LEU A 113 1.65 10.06 -15.63
N PHE A 114 2.55 11.05 -15.61
CA PHE A 114 2.21 12.47 -15.62
C PHE A 114 2.22 13.07 -17.03
N GLU A 115 3.01 12.50 -17.95
CA GLU A 115 3.16 12.99 -19.33
C GLU A 115 2.22 12.32 -20.34
N SER A 116 1.52 11.24 -19.95
CA SER A 116 0.51 10.53 -20.76
C SER A 116 -0.92 10.93 -20.38
#